data_AF-A0A1S4CVZ6-F1
#
_entry.id   AF-A0A1S4CVZ6-F1
#
_cell.length_a   1.000
_cell.length_b   1.000
_cell.length_c   1.000
_cell.angle_alpha   90.00
_cell.angle_beta   90.00
_cell.angle_gamma   90.00
#
_symmetry.space_group_name_H-M   'P 1'
#
loop_
_entity.id
_entity.type
_entity.pdbx_description
1 polymer ?
#
loop_
_entity_poly.entity_id
_entity_poly.type
_entity_poly.pdbx_seq_one_letter_code
_entity_poly.pdbx_strand_id
1 'polypeptide(L)'
;MDHEVVEVMEVDQLVSAVIRVLREVSTMGISVFQMVLVFLSAPVSKPINKWSLVSRLVNKGDQDNVNEIESADFALNSLLKCGSSEVEKIQFAQNRLENLETHFECIEDGLDNIFRCLIRSRSTLLNVVSCQ
;
A
#
# COMPACT_ATOMS: atom_id res chain seq x y z
N MET A 1 -25.48 -35.41 29.53
CA MET A 1 -24.71 -35.70 28.30
C MET A 1 -25.14 -34.78 27.18
N ASP A 2 -26.44 -34.68 26.85
CA ASP A 2 -26.89 -33.88 25.70
C ASP A 2 -26.62 -32.37 25.83
N HIS A 3 -26.73 -31.80 27.03
CA HIS A 3 -26.52 -30.35 27.25
C HIS A 3 -25.04 -29.92 27.13
N GLU A 4 -24.12 -30.81 27.50
CA GLU A 4 -22.67 -30.60 27.46
C GLU A 4 -22.12 -30.76 26.03
N VAL A 5 -22.69 -31.68 25.25
CA VAL A 5 -22.37 -31.83 23.82
C VAL A 5 -22.87 -30.64 23.01
N VAL A 6 -24.04 -30.09 23.34
CA VAL A 6 -24.58 -28.88 22.68
C VAL A 6 -23.72 -27.65 22.98
N GLU A 7 -23.28 -27.46 24.24
CA GLU A 7 -22.35 -26.37 24.61
C GLU A 7 -21.00 -26.47 23.88
N VAL A 8 -20.42 -27.67 23.83
CA VAL A 8 -19.13 -27.90 23.13
C VAL A 8 -19.28 -27.63 21.62
N MET A 9 -20.41 -28.00 21.02
CA MET A 9 -20.68 -27.74 19.60
C MET A 9 -20.86 -26.25 19.28
N GLU A 10 -21.44 -25.45 20.17
CA GLU A 10 -21.56 -23.98 19.99
C GLU A 10 -20.20 -23.28 20.07
N VAL A 11 -19.33 -23.69 20.99
CA VAL A 11 -17.97 -23.14 21.12
C VAL A 11 -17.14 -23.43 19.86
N ASP A 12 -17.19 -24.66 19.34
CA ASP A 12 -16.46 -25.04 18.12
C ASP A 12 -16.92 -24.23 16.90
N GLN A 13 -18.22 -23.96 16.78
CA GLN A 13 -18.76 -23.12 15.72
C GLN A 13 -18.31 -21.67 15.84
N LEU A 14 -18.31 -21.11 17.05
CA LEU A 14 -17.82 -19.75 17.31
C LEU A 14 -16.33 -19.62 16.97
N VAL A 15 -15.51 -20.58 17.42
CA VAL A 15 -14.06 -20.62 17.14
C VAL A 15 -13.81 -20.72 15.64
N SER A 16 -14.54 -21.58 14.93
CA SER A 16 -14.46 -21.71 13.47
C SER A 16 -14.82 -20.39 12.74
N ALA A 17 -15.89 -19.71 13.18
CA ALA A 17 -16.28 -18.42 12.63
C ALA A 17 -15.20 -17.34 12.86
N VAL A 18 -14.62 -17.29 14.06
CA VAL A 18 -13.52 -16.38 14.41
C VAL A 18 -12.29 -16.65 13.54
N ILE A 19 -11.87 -17.92 13.40
CA ILE A 19 -10.72 -18.29 12.56
C ILE A 19 -10.95 -17.86 11.10
N ARG A 20 -12.18 -18.02 10.58
CA ARG A 20 -12.53 -17.60 9.21
C ARG A 20 -12.40 -16.10 9.03
N VAL A 21 -12.97 -15.30 9.95
CA VAL A 21 -12.86 -13.84 9.90
C VAL A 21 -11.42 -13.38 10.03
N LEU A 22 -10.63 -13.97 10.94
CA LEU A 22 -9.22 -13.64 11.09
C LEU A 22 -8.40 -13.94 9.82
N ARG A 23 -8.69 -15.06 9.15
CA ARG A 23 -8.07 -15.39 7.86
C ARG A 23 -8.41 -14.36 6.80
N GLU A 24 -9.67 -13.97 6.69
CA GLU A 24 -10.12 -12.97 5.72
C GLU A 24 -9.45 -11.60 5.97
N VAL A 25 -9.45 -11.13 7.21
CA VAL A 25 -8.74 -9.90 7.60
C VAL A 25 -7.24 -10.00 7.31
N SER A 26 -6.62 -11.15 7.58
CA SER A 26 -5.19 -11.36 7.27
C SER A 26 -4.93 -11.31 5.77
N THR A 27 -5.78 -11.94 4.96
CA THR A 27 -5.68 -11.90 3.50
C THR A 27 -5.83 -10.47 2.97
N MET A 28 -6.83 -9.73 3.43
CA MET A 28 -7.01 -8.32 3.08
C MET A 28 -5.79 -7.49 3.48
N GLY A 29 -5.27 -7.68 4.70
CA GLY A 29 -4.06 -7.01 5.18
C GLY A 29 -2.86 -7.29 4.28
N ILE A 30 -2.61 -8.56 3.91
CA ILE A 30 -1.54 -8.94 2.97
C ILE A 30 -1.71 -8.23 1.63
N SER A 31 -2.93 -8.17 1.08
CA SER A 31 -3.19 -7.47 -0.18
C SER A 31 -2.90 -5.98 -0.08
N VAL A 32 -3.27 -5.32 1.02
CA VAL A 32 -2.93 -3.91 1.27
C VAL A 32 -1.41 -3.72 1.33
N PHE A 33 -0.70 -4.55 2.09
CA PHE A 33 0.77 -4.48 2.13
C PHE A 33 1.41 -4.73 0.76
N GLN A 34 0.88 -5.66 -0.03
CA GLN A 34 1.33 -5.88 -1.40
C GLN A 34 1.12 -4.64 -2.28
N MET A 35 -0.06 -4.00 -2.21
CA MET A 35 -0.32 -2.76 -2.96
C MET A 35 0.65 -1.65 -2.55
N VAL A 36 0.88 -1.47 -1.25
CA VAL A 36 1.84 -0.50 -0.73
C VAL A 36 3.26 -0.83 -1.21
N LEU A 37 3.72 -2.07 -1.08
CA LEU A 37 5.05 -2.48 -1.54
C LEU A 37 5.23 -2.33 -3.06
N VAL A 38 4.18 -2.59 -3.84
CA VAL A 38 4.19 -2.37 -5.30
C VAL A 38 4.25 -0.87 -5.60
N PHE A 39 3.47 -0.03 -4.91
CA PHE A 39 3.52 1.42 -5.03
C PHE A 39 4.93 1.95 -4.74
N LEU A 40 5.54 1.50 -3.64
CA LEU A 40 6.89 1.88 -3.20
C LEU A 40 8.01 1.30 -4.07
N SER A 41 7.72 0.24 -4.83
CA SER A 41 8.72 -0.34 -5.71
C SER A 41 9.06 0.64 -6.83
N ALA A 42 10.34 0.95 -6.98
CA ALA A 42 10.81 1.68 -8.15
C ALA A 42 10.42 0.89 -9.41
N PRO A 43 10.08 1.56 -10.53
CA PRO A 43 9.88 0.85 -11.79
C PRO A 43 11.14 0.05 -12.06
N VAL A 44 11.00 -1.28 -12.23
CA VAL A 44 12.09 -2.11 -12.72
C VAL A 44 12.55 -1.46 -14.02
N SER A 45 13.73 -0.86 -14.01
CA SER A 45 14.25 -0.17 -15.17
C SER A 45 14.40 -1.22 -16.27
N LYS A 46 13.45 -1.24 -17.20
CA LYS A 46 13.56 -2.07 -18.40
C LYS A 46 14.91 -1.71 -19.03
N PRO A 47 15.74 -2.68 -19.43
CA PRO A 47 17.03 -2.37 -20.04
C PRO A 47 16.79 -1.39 -21.18
N ILE A 48 17.44 -0.23 -21.10
CA ILE A 48 17.29 0.87 -22.04
C ILE A 48 17.84 0.40 -23.39
N ASN A 49 16.97 -0.18 -24.22
CA ASN A 49 17.24 -0.35 -25.64
C ASN A 49 17.14 1.03 -26.30
N LYS A 50 18.12 1.39 -27.14
CA LYS A 50 18.24 2.72 -27.77
C LYS A 50 16.98 3.17 -28.54
N TRP A 51 16.12 2.23 -28.92
CA TRP A 51 14.83 2.47 -29.57
C TRP A 51 13.69 2.83 -28.60
N SER A 52 13.76 2.46 -27.32
CA SER A 52 12.73 2.81 -26.34
C SER A 52 12.76 4.29 -25.95
N LEU A 53 13.93 4.93 -26.03
CA LEU A 53 14.08 6.38 -25.86
C LEU A 53 13.40 7.15 -27.00
N VAL A 54 13.52 6.66 -28.24
CA VAL A 54 12.82 7.23 -29.40
C VAL A 54 11.31 7.02 -29.27
N SER A 55 10.88 5.83 -28.83
CA SER A 55 9.46 5.55 -28.61
C SER A 55 8.85 6.38 -27.48
N ARG A 56 9.62 6.69 -26.41
CA ARG A 56 9.19 7.59 -25.32
C ARG A 56 9.13 9.05 -25.74
N LEU A 57 9.97 9.48 -26.68
CA LEU A 57 9.94 10.84 -27.21
C LEU A 57 8.79 11.05 -28.22
N VAL A 58 8.43 9.97 -28.94
CA VAL A 58 7.33 9.96 -29.92
C VAL A 58 5.96 9.76 -29.25
N ASN A 59 5.86 8.97 -28.17
CA ASN A 59 4.62 8.76 -27.41
C ASN A 59 4.41 9.82 -26.30
N LYS A 60 4.58 11.10 -26.61
CA LYS A 60 4.18 12.21 -25.71
C LYS A 60 2.65 12.45 -25.72
N GLY A 61 1.88 11.38 -25.95
CA GLY A 61 0.44 11.43 -26.22
C GLY A 61 -0.45 10.66 -25.26
N ASP A 62 0.08 9.79 -24.40
CA ASP A 62 -0.73 9.08 -23.39
C ASP A 62 0.06 8.97 -22.08
N GLN A 63 -0.23 9.92 -21.18
CA GLN A 63 0.15 9.86 -19.77
C GLN A 63 -1.03 9.26 -18.99
N ASP A 64 -1.10 7.94 -18.84
CA ASP A 64 -2.12 7.34 -17.95
C ASP A 64 -1.54 6.37 -16.91
N ASN A 65 -0.21 6.22 -16.82
CA ASN A 65 0.38 5.15 -15.99
C ASN A 65 1.75 5.48 -15.39
N VAL A 66 2.15 6.76 -15.29
CA VAL A 66 3.42 7.09 -14.65
C VAL A 66 3.24 6.93 -13.14
N ASN A 67 3.92 5.95 -12.54
CA ASN A 67 3.96 5.78 -11.08
C ASN A 67 4.33 7.12 -10.43
N GLU A 68 3.60 7.56 -9.41
CA GLU A 68 3.81 8.88 -8.79
C GLU A 68 5.25 9.09 -8.33
N ILE A 69 5.87 8.01 -7.84
CA ILE A 69 7.30 7.94 -7.48
C ILE A 69 8.21 8.17 -8.70
N GLU A 70 7.90 7.58 -9.85
CA GLU A 70 8.65 7.76 -11.09
C GLU A 70 8.52 9.20 -11.63
N SER A 71 7.35 9.81 -11.46
CA SER A 71 7.14 11.22 -11.83
C SER A 71 7.95 12.17 -10.95
N ALA A 72 8.04 11.90 -9.64
CA ALA A 72 8.86 12.70 -8.72
C ALA A 72 10.36 12.53 -9.01
N ASP A 73 10.83 11.30 -9.23
CA ASP A 73 12.23 11.01 -9.58
C ASP A 73 12.63 11.64 -10.92
N PHE A 74 11.76 11.58 -11.92
CA PHE A 74 11.97 12.26 -13.20
C PHE A 74 12.08 13.78 -13.05
N ALA A 75 11.23 14.40 -12.23
CA ALA A 75 11.27 15.82 -11.95
C ALA A 75 12.60 16.23 -11.28
N LEU A 76 13.04 15.48 -10.28
CA LEU A 76 14.30 15.69 -9.57
C LEU A 76 15.53 15.49 -10.49
N ASN A 77 15.52 14.46 -11.33
CA ASN A 77 16.61 14.22 -12.28
C ASN A 77 16.68 15.30 -13.37
N SER A 78 15.54 15.86 -13.77
CA SER A 78 15.45 17.00 -14.69
C SER A 78 16.00 18.30 -14.08
N LEU A 79 15.80 18.49 -12.77
CA LEU A 79 16.40 19.58 -11.99
C LEU A 79 17.92 19.45 -11.91
N LEU A 80 18.43 18.25 -11.58
CA LEU A 80 19.87 18.01 -11.43
C LEU A 80 20.66 18.19 -12.74
N LYS A 81 20.04 17.99 -13.90
CA LYS A 81 20.72 17.95 -15.21
C LYS A 81 20.87 19.29 -15.94
N CYS A 82 20.17 20.37 -15.56
CA CYS A 82 20.22 21.59 -16.38
C CYS A 82 19.80 22.88 -15.64
N GLY A 83 20.70 23.86 -15.59
CA GLY A 83 20.58 25.11 -14.82
C GLY A 83 20.10 26.37 -15.54
N SER A 84 19.21 26.30 -16.55
CA SER A 84 18.74 27.52 -17.24
C SER A 84 17.22 27.77 -17.28
N SER A 85 16.42 27.07 -16.46
CA SER A 85 15.03 27.48 -16.15
C SER A 85 14.61 26.92 -14.78
N GLU A 86 15.30 27.32 -13.73
CA GLU A 86 15.16 26.71 -12.40
C GLU A 86 13.74 26.84 -11.82
N VAL A 87 13.09 28.00 -11.95
CA VAL A 87 11.82 28.29 -11.24
C VAL A 87 10.68 27.33 -11.62
N GLU A 88 10.39 27.17 -12.92
CA GLU A 88 9.29 26.29 -13.37
C GLU A 88 9.54 24.81 -13.06
N LYS A 89 10.80 24.36 -13.15
CA LYS A 89 11.16 22.98 -12.82
C LYS A 89 11.10 22.71 -11.32
N ILE A 90 11.52 23.68 -10.51
CA ILE A 90 11.45 23.60 -9.05
C ILE A 90 9.99 23.49 -8.64
N GLN A 91 9.13 24.36 -9.18
CA GLN A 91 7.70 24.34 -8.88
C GLN A 91 7.04 23.03 -9.34
N PHE A 92 7.42 22.51 -10.51
CA PHE A 92 6.94 21.21 -10.98
C PHE A 92 7.36 20.06 -10.06
N ALA A 93 8.61 20.03 -9.60
CA ALA A 93 9.09 19.00 -8.67
C ALA A 93 8.44 19.12 -7.29
N GLN A 94 8.27 20.34 -6.78
CA GLN A 94 7.59 20.61 -5.51
C GLN A 94 6.15 20.08 -5.54
N ASN A 95 5.38 20.39 -6.58
CA ASN A 95 4.01 19.89 -6.71
C ASN A 95 3.94 18.36 -6.77
N ARG A 96 4.92 17.70 -7.40
CA ARG A 96 4.99 16.22 -7.43
C ARG A 96 5.36 15.64 -6.07
N LEU A 97 6.25 16.30 -5.33
CA LEU A 97 6.65 15.87 -4.00
C LEU A 97 5.53 16.06 -2.99
N GLU A 98 4.80 17.18 -3.05
CA GLU A 98 3.63 17.46 -2.21
C GLU A 98 2.52 16.42 -2.43
N ASN A 99 2.18 16.13 -3.70
CA ASN A 99 1.22 15.06 -3.99
C ASN A 99 1.68 13.71 -3.44
N LEU A 100 2.96 13.38 -3.60
CA LEU A 100 3.52 12.14 -3.09
C LEU A 100 3.46 12.08 -1.56
N GLU A 101 3.81 13.15 -0.87
CA GLU A 101 3.72 13.29 0.59
C GLU A 101 2.30 13.02 1.09
N THR A 102 1.28 13.64 0.49
CA THR A 102 -0.13 13.39 0.87
C THR A 102 -0.57 11.94 0.66
N HIS A 103 -0.04 11.26 -0.37
CA HIS A 103 -0.28 9.84 -0.58
C HIS A 103 0.39 8.97 0.50
N PHE A 104 1.62 9.31 0.91
CA PHE A 104 2.30 8.63 2.02
C PHE A 104 1.58 8.84 3.35
N GLU A 105 1.13 10.06 3.65
CA GLU A 105 0.33 10.35 4.85
C GLU A 105 -0.94 9.48 4.89
N CYS A 106 -1.68 9.40 3.78
CA CYS A 106 -2.86 8.54 3.69
C CYS A 106 -2.55 7.05 3.92
N ILE A 107 -1.41 6.57 3.39
CA ILE A 107 -0.96 5.19 3.60
C ILE A 107 -0.61 4.96 5.08
N GLU A 108 0.13 5.87 5.70
CA GLU A 108 0.51 5.79 7.10
C GLU A 108 -0.72 5.76 8.02
N ASP A 109 -1.69 6.66 7.79
CA ASP A 109 -2.96 6.70 8.53
C ASP A 109 -3.78 5.41 8.35
N GLY A 110 -3.84 4.89 7.12
CA GLY A 110 -4.50 3.62 6.82
C GLY A 110 -3.87 2.45 7.56
N LEU A 111 -2.54 2.38 7.57
CA LEU A 111 -1.78 1.33 8.24
C LEU A 111 -1.91 1.41 9.77
N ASP A 112 -1.82 2.60 10.37
CA ASP A 112 -2.02 2.78 11.81
C ASP A 112 -3.39 2.26 12.25
N ASN A 113 -4.44 2.59 11.49
CA ASN A 113 -5.79 2.11 11.75
C ASN A 113 -5.89 0.57 11.66
N ILE A 114 -5.27 -0.05 10.65
CA ILE A 114 -5.24 -1.52 10.52
C ILE A 114 -4.52 -2.14 11.71
N PHE A 115 -3.34 -1.65 12.08
CA PHE A 115 -2.58 -2.18 13.21
C PHE A 115 -3.35 -2.05 14.52
N ARG A 116 -3.99 -0.91 14.76
CA ARG A 116 -4.83 -0.68 15.95
C ARG A 116 -6.00 -1.66 16.02
N CYS A 117 -6.68 -1.90 14.89
CA CYS A 117 -7.75 -2.89 14.80
C CYS A 117 -7.25 -4.30 15.10
N LEU A 118 -6.12 -4.71 14.52
CA LEU A 118 -5.53 -6.04 14.75
C LEU A 118 -5.13 -6.25 16.22
N ILE A 119 -4.51 -5.24 16.85
CA ILE A 119 -4.15 -5.27 18.27
C ILE A 119 -5.41 -5.43 19.13
N ARG A 120 -6.47 -4.66 18.83
CA ARG A 120 -7.74 -4.73 19.55
C ARG A 120 -8.38 -6.11 19.40
N SER A 121 -8.49 -6.63 18.19
CA SER A 121 -9.04 -7.96 17.91
C SER A 121 -8.27 -9.05 18.67
N ARG A 122 -6.93 -9.01 18.65
CA ARG A 122 -6.10 -9.95 19.41
C ARG A 122 -6.37 -9.86 20.91
N SER A 123 -6.42 -8.65 21.46
CA SER A 123 -6.69 -8.43 22.89
C SER A 123 -8.08 -8.96 23.28
N THR A 124 -9.11 -8.66 22.50
CA THR A 124 -10.47 -9.18 22.72
C THR A 124 -10.50 -10.71 22.67
N LEU A 125 -9.82 -11.34 21.71
CA LEU A 125 -9.74 -12.79 21.62
C LEU A 125 -9.00 -13.42 22.78
N LEU A 126 -7.85 -12.86 23.18
CA LEU A 126 -7.12 -13.32 24.35
C LEU A 126 -7.97 -13.19 25.61
N ASN A 127 -8.72 -12.10 25.77
CA ASN A 127 -9.62 -11.92 26.90
C ASN A 127 -10.75 -12.96 26.90
N VAL A 128 -11.37 -13.25 25.75
CA VAL A 128 -12.41 -14.28 25.64
C VAL A 128 -11.86 -15.67 26.00
N VAL A 129 -10.71 -16.05 25.45
CA VAL A 129 -10.05 -17.33 25.74
C VAL A 129 -9.57 -17.43 27.19
N SER A 130 -9.21 -16.30 27.81
CA SER A 130 -8.76 -16.27 29.22
C SER A 130 -9.92 -16.19 30.22
N CYS A 131 -11.14 -15.87 29.77
CA CYS A 131 -12.35 -15.83 30.59
C CYS A 131 -13.17 -17.15 30.54
N GLN A 132 -12.66 -18.16 29.85
CA GLN A 132 -13.18 -19.53 29.79
C GLN A 132 -12.31 -20.44 30.65
#